data_AF-A0A7C5HEA8-F1
#
_entry.id   AF-A0A7C5HEA8-F1
#
_cell.length_a   1.000
_cell.length_b   1.000
_cell.length_c   1.000
_cell.angle_alpha   90.00
_cell.angle_beta   90.00
_cell.angle_gamma   90.00
#
_symmetry.space_group_name_H-M   'P 1'
#
loop_
_entity.id
_entity.type
_entity.pdbx_description
1 polymer ?
#
loop_
_entity_poly.entity_id
_entity_poly.type
_entity_poly.pdbx_seq_one_letter_code
_entity_poly.pdbx_strand_id
1 'polypeptide(L)'
;DIEHRLIKPRHPQTNGMVERFNGRIEEVLKQTRFAGTKELETTIKHYEKLYNCRIPQKMIGHRTPLDALRKWQKERPELFVKKVYNLAGPDT
;
A
#
# COMPACT_ATOMS: atom_id res chain seq x y z
N ASP A 1 0.98 18.14 15.03
CA ASP A 1 -0.29 17.48 14.69
C ASP A 1 -0.38 17.14 13.22
N ILE A 2 -1.05 16.02 12.90
CA ILE A 2 -1.36 15.63 11.53
C ILE A 2 -2.74 16.21 11.20
N GLU A 3 -2.81 17.01 10.13
CA GLU A 3 -4.07 17.59 9.66
C GLU A 3 -4.99 16.48 9.10
N HIS A 4 -6.21 16.38 9.63
CA HIS A 4 -7.22 15.47 9.10
C HIS A 4 -8.07 16.17 8.04
N ARG A 5 -8.07 15.64 6.82
CA ARG A 5 -8.83 16.18 5.68
C ARG A 5 -9.92 15.22 5.24
N LEU A 6 -11.16 15.71 5.19
CA LEU A 6 -12.32 14.96 4.70
C LEU A 6 -12.58 15.26 3.22
N ILE A 7 -13.13 14.27 2.50
CA ILE A 7 -13.63 14.43 1.14
C ILE A 7 -15.10 14.84 1.14
N LYS A 8 -15.56 15.46 0.04
CA LYS A 8 -16.98 15.74 -0.14
C LYS A 8 -17.79 14.44 -0.24
N PRO A 9 -19.00 14.36 0.35
CA PRO A 9 -19.88 13.21 0.18
C PRO A 9 -20.10 12.89 -1.30
N ARG A 10 -20.18 11.60 -1.65
CA ARG A 10 -20.45 11.09 -3.01
C ARG A 10 -19.35 11.39 -4.06
N HIS A 11 -18.13 11.68 -3.63
CA HIS A 11 -16.97 11.89 -4.52
C HIS A 11 -15.81 10.92 -4.23
N PRO A 12 -16.00 9.60 -4.44
CA PRO A 12 -14.98 8.59 -4.13
C PRO A 12 -13.70 8.76 -4.97
N GLN A 13 -13.79 9.40 -6.13
CA GLN A 13 -12.63 9.63 -7.01
C GLN A 13 -11.58 10.53 -6.35
N THR A 14 -11.98 11.39 -5.40
CA THR A 14 -11.07 12.22 -4.61
C THR A 14 -10.17 11.38 -3.70
N ASN A 15 -10.60 10.17 -3.32
CA ASN A 15 -9.79 9.18 -2.61
C ASN A 15 -9.41 7.99 -3.51
N GLY A 16 -9.37 8.19 -4.84
CA GLY A 16 -9.32 7.11 -5.82
C GLY A 16 -8.11 6.17 -5.72
N MET A 17 -7.02 6.58 -5.08
CA MET A 17 -5.88 5.68 -4.82
C MET A 17 -6.21 4.63 -3.77
N VAL A 18 -6.83 5.02 -2.66
CA VAL A 18 -7.29 4.10 -1.61
C VAL A 18 -8.40 3.21 -2.13
N GLU A 19 -9.35 3.77 -2.88
CA GLU A 19 -10.45 2.99 -3.47
C GLU A 19 -9.93 1.90 -4.42
N ARG A 20 -8.94 2.21 -5.28
CA ARG A 20 -8.31 1.21 -6.15
C ARG A 20 -7.58 0.12 -5.38
N PHE A 21 -6.87 0.49 -4.31
CA PHE A 21 -6.19 -0.48 -3.44
C PHE A 21 -7.21 -1.41 -2.78
N ASN A 22 -8.28 -0.86 -2.20
CA ASN A 22 -9.35 -1.62 -1.56
C ASN A 22 -10.04 -2.56 -2.57
N GLY A 23 -10.33 -2.10 -3.78
CA GLY A 23 -10.91 -2.95 -4.83
C GLY A 23 -10.02 -4.13 -5.22
N ARG A 24 -8.69 -3.96 -5.20
CA ARG A 24 -7.77 -5.07 -5.49
C ARG A 24 -7.68 -6.06 -4.34
N ILE A 25 -7.72 -5.61 -3.09
CA ILE A 25 -7.86 -6.50 -1.92
C ILE A 25 -9.18 -7.28 -2.02
N GLU A 26 -10.28 -6.59 -2.30
CA GLU A 26 -11.60 -7.22 -2.45
C GLU A 26 -11.58 -8.34 -3.51
N GLU A 27 -10.89 -8.13 -4.63
CA GLU A 27 -10.72 -9.16 -5.66
C GLU A 27 -9.94 -10.38 -5.14
N VAL A 28 -8.84 -10.18 -4.42
CA VAL A 28 -8.05 -11.26 -3.80
C VAL A 28 -8.90 -12.06 -2.81
N LEU A 29 -9.72 -11.37 -2.00
CA LEU A 29 -10.61 -11.99 -1.04
C LEU A 29 -11.72 -12.80 -1.70
N LYS A 30 -12.27 -12.32 -2.84
CA LYS A 30 -13.30 -13.06 -3.60
C LYS A 30 -12.77 -14.30 -4.28
N GLN A 31 -11.50 -14.30 -4.69
CA GLN A 31 -10.88 -15.41 -5.43
C GLN A 31 -10.39 -16.55 -4.51
N THR A 32 -10.28 -16.31 -3.21
CA THR A 32 -9.67 -17.25 -2.26
C THR A 32 -10.67 -17.66 -1.18
N ARG A 33 -10.86 -18.96 -0.97
CA ARG A 33 -11.61 -19.46 0.18
C ARG A 33 -10.65 -19.71 1.33
N PHE A 34 -10.91 -19.09 2.48
CA PHE A 34 -10.08 -19.24 3.67
C PHE A 34 -10.66 -20.28 4.61
N ALA A 35 -9.80 -21.14 5.16
CA ALA A 35 -10.14 -22.10 6.22
C ALA A 35 -10.36 -21.42 7.58
N GLY A 36 -9.79 -20.22 7.77
CA GLY A 36 -9.96 -19.44 9.00
C GLY A 36 -9.28 -18.07 8.96
N THR A 37 -9.38 -17.34 10.06
CA THR A 37 -8.89 -15.96 10.19
C THR A 37 -7.38 -15.83 10.02
N LYS A 38 -6.60 -16.82 10.48
CA LYS A 38 -5.14 -16.82 10.36
C LYS A 38 -4.68 -16.85 8.90
N GLU A 39 -5.37 -17.60 8.05
CA GLU A 39 -5.05 -17.69 6.63
C GLU A 39 -5.40 -16.39 5.91
N LEU A 40 -6.56 -15.81 6.24
CA LEU A 40 -6.97 -14.50 5.75
C LEU A 40 -5.93 -13.42 6.09
N GLU A 41 -5.49 -13.36 7.35
CA GLU A 41 -4.47 -12.41 7.80
C GLU A 41 -3.14 -12.61 7.05
N THR A 42 -2.72 -13.86 6.87
CA THR A 42 -1.49 -14.20 6.14
C THR A 42 -1.56 -13.74 4.69
N THR A 43 -2.69 -13.97 4.03
CA THR A 43 -2.91 -13.56 2.63
C THR A 43 -2.93 -12.04 2.49
N ILE A 44 -3.56 -11.32 3.41
CA ILE A 44 -3.57 -9.85 3.39
C ILE A 44 -2.14 -9.31 3.59
N LYS A 45 -1.38 -9.80 4.58
CA LYS A 45 0.02 -9.41 4.80
C LYS A 45 0.91 -9.73 3.60
N HIS A 46 0.69 -10.88 2.97
CA HIS A 46 1.40 -11.25 1.76
C HIS A 46 1.10 -10.26 0.62
N TYR A 47 -0.18 -9.92 0.43
CA TYR A 47 -0.60 -8.95 -0.57
C TYR A 47 -0.01 -7.57 -0.32
N GLU A 48 0.00 -7.08 0.93
CA GLU A 48 0.65 -5.82 1.31
C GLU A 48 2.13 -5.80 0.88
N LYS A 49 2.87 -6.87 1.21
CA LYS A 49 4.29 -7.00 0.85
C LYS A 49 4.50 -7.02 -0.67
N LEU A 50 3.66 -7.75 -1.40
CA LEU A 50 3.69 -7.77 -2.87
C LEU A 50 3.41 -6.38 -3.46
N TYR A 51 2.36 -5.71 -2.98
CA TYR A 51 1.96 -4.39 -3.44
C TYR A 51 3.09 -3.38 -3.23
N ASN A 52 3.67 -3.34 -2.03
CA ASN A 52 4.71 -2.37 -1.67
C ASN A 52 6.05 -2.61 -2.36
N CYS A 53 6.43 -3.88 -2.58
CA CYS A 53 7.79 -4.22 -3.00
C CYS A 53 7.92 -4.76 -4.42
N ARG A 54 6.82 -5.23 -5.06
CA ARG A 54 6.91 -6.00 -6.31
C ARG A 54 5.96 -5.54 -7.41
N ILE A 55 4.87 -4.85 -7.10
CA ILE A 55 3.88 -4.42 -8.11
C ILE A 55 4.16 -2.95 -8.49
N PRO A 56 4.64 -2.67 -9.72
CA PRO A 56 4.84 -1.30 -10.17
C PRO A 56 3.50 -0.61 -10.42
N GLN A 57 3.40 0.64 -9.97
CA GLN A 57 2.18 1.44 -10.06
C GLN A 57 2.34 2.51 -11.14
N LYS A 58 1.44 2.51 -12.13
CA LYS A 58 1.45 3.46 -13.26
C LYS A 58 1.46 4.92 -12.79
N MET A 59 0.69 5.23 -11.74
CA MET A 59 0.53 6.59 -11.21
C MET A 59 1.81 7.19 -10.61
N ILE A 60 2.78 6.37 -10.24
CA ILE A 60 4.09 6.80 -9.70
C ILE A 60 5.23 6.50 -10.69
N GLY A 61 4.90 6.50 -11.99
CA GLY A 61 5.87 6.33 -13.06
C GLY A 61 6.36 4.90 -13.22
N HIS A 62 5.45 3.92 -13.10
CA HIS A 62 5.76 2.49 -13.20
C HIS A 62 6.83 2.03 -12.19
N ARG A 63 6.74 2.53 -10.96
CA ARG A 63 7.62 2.15 -9.83
C ARG A 63 6.84 1.45 -8.75
N THR A 64 7.51 0.62 -7.96
CA THR A 64 6.89 0.12 -6.73
C THR A 64 6.74 1.26 -5.72
N PRO A 65 5.76 1.20 -4.80
CA PRO A 65 5.64 2.19 -3.73
C PRO A 65 6.95 2.37 -2.96
N LEU A 66 7.67 1.28 -2.68
CA LEU A 66 8.96 1.35 -1.99
C LEU A 66 10.03 2.10 -2.79
N ASP A 67 10.12 1.87 -4.10
CA ASP A 67 11.08 2.58 -4.95
C ASP A 67 10.76 4.07 -5.08
N ALA A 68 9.47 4.42 -5.12
CA ALA A 68 9.04 5.81 -5.06
C ALA A 68 9.41 6.46 -3.71
N LEU A 69 9.19 5.78 -2.59
CA LEU A 69 9.60 6.25 -1.27
C LEU A 69 11.13 6.45 -1.17
N ARG A 70 11.93 5.51 -1.68
CA ARG A 70 13.39 5.64 -1.72
C ARG A 70 13.85 6.83 -2.57
N LYS A 71 13.18 7.08 -3.70
CA LYS A 71 13.45 8.25 -4.54
C LYS A 71 13.13 9.54 -3.78
N TRP A 72 11.93 9.63 -3.20
CA TRP A 72 11.50 10.81 -2.45
C TRP A 72 12.35 11.07 -1.23
N GLN A 73 12.81 10.04 -0.53
CA GLN A 73 13.72 10.21 0.59
C GLN A 73 15.06 10.85 0.19
N LYS A 74 15.54 10.58 -1.03
CA LYS A 74 16.75 11.24 -1.57
C LYS A 74 16.48 12.68 -2.01
N GLU A 75 15.32 12.92 -2.61
CA GLU A 75 14.95 14.24 -3.16
C GLU A 75 14.50 15.24 -2.08
N ARG A 76 13.86 14.74 -1.01
CA ARG A 76 13.27 15.52 0.08
C ARG A 76 13.44 14.81 1.42
N PRO A 77 14.67 14.69 1.94
CA PRO A 77 14.96 13.98 3.18
C PRO A 77 14.23 14.57 4.40
N GLU A 78 13.94 15.87 4.39
CA GLU A 78 13.26 16.60 5.47
C GLU A 78 11.83 16.11 5.74
N LEU A 79 11.19 15.47 4.76
CA LEU A 79 9.85 14.90 4.91
C LEU A 79 9.85 13.55 5.64
N PHE A 80 11.02 12.94 5.87
CA PHE A 80 11.14 11.59 6.41
C PHE A 80 11.73 11.60 7.82
N VAL A 81 10.92 11.17 8.79
CA VAL A 81 11.38 10.93 10.17
C VAL A 81 12.10 9.58 10.29
N LYS A 82 11.74 8.59 9.46
CA LYS A 82 12.30 7.23 9.47
C LYS A 82 12.93 6.88 8.12
N LYS A 83 13.93 6.00 8.14
CA LYS A 83 14.53 5.45 6.93
C LYS A 83 13.55 4.54 6.19
N VAL A 84 13.57 4.59 4.86
CA VAL A 84 12.79 3.69 4.01
C VAL A 84 13.54 2.37 3.87
N TYR A 85 13.12 1.34 4.62
CA TYR A 85 13.70 0.00 4.56
C TYR A 85 12.82 -0.98 3.77
N ASN A 86 13.45 -2.04 3.25
CA ASN A 86 12.77 -3.19 2.67
C ASN A 86 12.15 -4.01 3.82
N LEU A 87 10.83 -4.17 3.87
CA LEU A 87 10.15 -5.17 4.75
C LEU A 87 10.39 -6.62 4.25
N ALA A 88 11.48 -6.86 3.52
CA ALA A 88 11.77 -8.13 2.88
C ALA A 88 12.14 -9.23 3.88
N GLY A 89 12.58 -8.87 5.09
CA GLY A 89 12.87 -9.83 6.17
C GLY A 89 11.61 -10.48 6.74
N PRO A 90 11.66 -11.75 7.18
CA PRO A 90 10.71 -12.25 8.15
C PRO A 90 10.84 -11.43 9.44
N ASP A 91 9.73 -11.04 10.05
CA ASP A 91 9.73 -10.66 11.46
C ASP A 91 10.09 -11.93 12.25
N THR A 92 11.34 -12.06 12.68
CA THR A 92 11.72 -12.96 13.77
C THR A 92 11.21 -12.41 15.09
#